data_AF-A0A950JGN1-F1
#
_entry.id   AF-A0A950JGN1-F1
#
_cell.length_a   1.000
_cell.length_b   1.000
_cell.length_c   1.000
_cell.angle_alpha   90.00
_cell.angle_beta   90.00
_cell.angle_gamma   90.00
#
_symmetry.space_group_name_H-M   'P 1'
#
loop_
_entity.id
_entity.type
_entity.pdbx_description
1 polymer ?
#
loop_
_entity_poly.entity_id
_entity_poly.type
_entity_poly.pdbx_seq_one_letter_code
_entity_poly.pdbx_strand_id
1 'polypeptide(L)' 'MTKLLEEAIQKVQSLPLEMQEEAARMLLAYAGDEEPTLMLTPEEEADLLEAQAEMRRSEFATAAEVEAVLAKYRR' A
#
# COMPACT_ATOMS: atom_id res chain seq x y z
N MET A 1 9.23 -29.61 -2.45
CA MET A 1 10.04 -28.38 -2.61
C MET A 1 11.51 -28.77 -2.39
N THR A 2 12.47 -27.84 -2.38
CA THR A 2 13.81 -28.20 -1.88
C THR A 2 13.74 -28.43 -0.37
N LYS A 3 14.60 -29.29 0.18
CA LYS A 3 14.64 -29.54 1.63
C LYS A 3 14.84 -28.25 2.43
N LEU A 4 15.63 -27.33 1.89
CA LEU A 4 15.88 -26.02 2.50
C LEU A 4 14.63 -25.14 2.53
N LEU A 5 13.86 -25.11 1.44
CA LEU A 5 12.62 -24.32 1.37
C LEU A 5 11.52 -24.90 2.28
N GLU A 6 11.45 -26.22 2.41
CA GLU A 6 10.54 -26.90 3.35
C GLU A 6 10.82 -26.51 4.80
N GLU A 7 12.10 -26.55 5.20
CA GLU A 7 12.51 -26.13 6.54
C GLU A 7 12.24 -24.65 6.79
N ALA A 8 12.49 -23.78 5.80
CA ALA A 8 12.22 -22.36 5.90
C ALA A 8 10.72 -22.07 6.12
N ILE A 9 9.83 -22.70 5.34
CA ILE A 9 8.38 -22.53 5.49
C ILE A 9 7.90 -23.04 6.85
N GLN A 10 8.41 -24.18 7.34
CA GLN A 10 8.07 -24.68 8.69
C GLN A 10 8.47 -23.69 9.79
N LYS A 11 9.64 -23.07 9.69
CA LYS A 11 10.06 -22.03 10.64
C LYS A 11 9.15 -20.81 10.57
N VAL A 12 8.82 -20.33 9.36
CA VAL A 12 7.89 -19.20 9.17
C VAL A 12 6.52 -19.48 9.80
N GLN A 13 5.96 -20.68 9.65
CA GLN A 13 4.65 -21.06 10.22
C GLN A 13 4.58 -20.93 11.76
N SER A 14 5.72 -20.95 12.45
CA SER A 14 5.80 -20.77 13.90
C SER A 14 5.89 -19.31 14.36
N LEU A 15 6.04 -18.36 13.43
CA LEU A 15 6.11 -16.93 13.73
C LEU A 15 4.72 -16.32 13.99
N PRO A 16 4.63 -15.12 14.58
CA PRO A 16 3.39 -14.35 14.63
C PRO A 16 2.82 -14.07 13.23
N LEU A 17 1.48 -13.94 13.12
CA LEU A 17 0.78 -13.81 11.84
C LEU A 17 1.32 -12.66 10.97
N GLU A 18 1.59 -11.50 11.57
CA GLU A 18 2.15 -10.33 10.89
C GLU A 18 3.50 -10.64 10.22
N MET A 19 4.37 -11.38 10.92
CA MET A 19 5.67 -11.78 10.38
C MET A 19 5.56 -12.87 9.31
N GLN A 20 4.52 -13.73 9.39
CA GLN A 20 4.23 -14.69 8.33
C GLN A 20 3.81 -13.99 7.03
N GLU A 21 2.96 -12.97 7.13
CA GLU A 21 2.56 -12.16 5.98
C GLU A 21 3.74 -11.42 5.35
N GLU A 22 4.63 -10.84 6.16
CA GLU A 22 5.80 -10.15 5.63
C GLU A 22 6.76 -11.11 4.91
N ALA A 23 7.02 -12.29 5.49
CA ALA A 23 7.80 -13.33 4.82
C ALA A 23 7.15 -13.81 3.51
N ALA A 24 5.82 -13.92 3.47
CA ALA A 24 5.08 -14.27 2.27
C ALA A 24 5.22 -13.19 1.17
N ARG A 25 5.09 -11.90 1.52
CA ARG A 25 5.29 -10.79 0.56
C ARG A 25 6.70 -10.81 -0.03
N MET A 26 7.73 -11.05 0.78
CA MET A 26 9.12 -11.16 0.28
C MET A 26 9.30 -12.32 -0.70
N LEU A 27 8.71 -13.49 -0.41
CA LEU A 27 8.81 -14.67 -1.28
C LEU A 27 8.06 -14.47 -2.59
N LEU A 28 6.88 -13.84 -2.56
CA LEU A 28 6.09 -13.51 -3.75
C LEU A 28 6.82 -12.49 -4.64
N ALA A 29 7.38 -11.44 -4.04
CA ALA A 29 8.22 -10.48 -4.76
C ALA A 29 9.44 -11.17 -5.41
N TYR A 30 10.12 -12.05 -4.68
CA TYR A 30 11.25 -12.83 -5.22
C TYR A 30 10.83 -13.77 -6.36
N ALA A 31 9.62 -14.34 -6.29
CA ALA A 31 9.10 -15.24 -7.32
C ALA A 31 8.67 -14.50 -8.61
N GLY A 32 8.66 -13.17 -8.61
CA GLY A 32 8.17 -12.35 -9.73
C GLY A 32 6.65 -12.25 -9.79
N ASP A 33 5.95 -12.72 -8.75
CA ASP A 33 4.52 -12.49 -8.52
C ASP A 33 4.31 -11.15 -7.80
N GLU A 34 5.07 -10.12 -8.19
CA GLU A 34 4.67 -8.76 -7.85
C GLU A 34 3.30 -8.53 -8.50
N GLU A 35 2.29 -8.16 -7.70
CA GLU A 35 1.17 -7.43 -8.28
C GLU A 35 1.78 -6.32 -9.14
N PRO A 36 1.36 -6.16 -10.40
CA PRO A 36 2.00 -5.20 -11.29
C PRO A 36 2.02 -3.85 -10.58
N THR A 37 3.21 -3.41 -10.18
CA THR A 37 3.40 -2.14 -9.52
C THR A 37 2.82 -1.09 -10.45
N LEU A 38 1.77 -0.39 -10.01
CA LEU A 38 1.13 0.62 -10.82
C LEU A 38 2.13 1.75 -11.01
N MET A 39 2.75 1.78 -12.19
CA MET A 39 3.72 2.81 -12.56
C MET A 39 2.95 4.09 -12.79
N LEU A 40 3.18 5.07 -11.92
CA LEU A 40 2.64 6.41 -12.10
C LEU A 40 3.24 7.03 -13.36
N THR A 41 2.39 7.73 -14.10
CA THR A 41 2.86 8.68 -15.09
C THR A 41 3.59 9.84 -14.39
N PRO A 42 4.47 10.59 -15.09
CA PRO A 42 5.13 11.74 -14.50
C PRO A 42 4.16 12.81 -13.96
N GLU A 43 2.97 12.91 -14.57
CA GLU A 43 1.91 13.81 -14.12
C GLU A 43 1.30 13.33 -12.79
N GLU A 44 0.93 12.05 -12.70
CA GLU A 44 0.40 11.47 -11.45
C GLU A 44 1.42 11.52 -10.31
N GLU A 45 2.70 11.31 -10.59
CA GLU A 45 3.77 11.45 -9.59
C GLU A 45 3.87 12.90 -9.10
N ALA A 46 3.82 13.88 -10.01
CA ALA A 46 3.85 15.29 -9.66
C ALA A 46 2.64 15.70 -8.80
N ASP A 47 1.44 15.21 -9.14
CA ASP A 47 0.22 15.44 -8.36
C ASP A 47 0.34 14.91 -6.92
N LEU A 48 0.91 13.71 -6.74
CA LEU A 48 1.14 13.15 -5.40
C LEU A 48 2.19 13.95 -4.61
N LEU A 49 3.24 14.43 -5.27
CA LEU A 49 4.26 15.27 -4.62
C LEU A 49 3.66 16.60 -4.14
N GLU A 50 2.76 17.21 -4.91
CA GLU A 50 2.05 18.42 -4.48
C GLU A 50 1.08 18.13 -3.34
N ALA A 51 0.28 17.07 -3.44
CA ALA A 51 -0.62 16.66 -2.35
C ALA A 51 0.13 16.45 -1.03
N GLN A 52 1.31 15.81 -1.07
CA GLN A 52 2.17 15.68 0.12
C GLN A 52 2.68 17.02 0.64
N ALA A 53 2.92 18.00 -0.25
CA ALA A 53 3.31 19.35 0.14
C ALA A 53 2.15 20.10 0.81
N GLU A 54 0.94 20.02 0.28
CA GLU A 54 -0.29 20.54 0.89
C GLU A 54 -0.52 19.94 2.28
N MET A 55 -0.34 18.62 2.44
CA MET A 55 -0.43 17.95 3.74
C MET A 55 0.54 18.54 4.77
N ARG A 56 1.80 18.78 4.38
CA ARG A 56 2.79 19.41 5.27
C ARG A 56 2.41 20.84 5.66
N ARG A 57 1.71 21.56 4.77
CA ARG A 57 1.17 22.91 5.02
C ARG A 57 -0.17 22.88 5.77
N SER A 58 -0.74 21.69 6.01
CA SER A 58 -2.09 21.50 6.56
C SER A 58 -3.19 22.15 5.70
N GLU A 59 -2.98 22.21 4.39
CA GLU A 59 -3.94 22.74 3.41
C GLU A 59 -4.99 21.69 3.06
N PHE A 60 -5.76 21.28 4.06
CA PHE A 60 -6.90 20.40 3.87
C PHE A 60 -8.19 21.19 3.77
N ALA A 61 -9.13 20.69 2.96
CA ALA A 61 -10.51 21.17 3.03
C ALA A 61 -11.08 20.97 4.43
N THR A 62 -11.83 21.97 4.90
CA THR A 62 -12.55 21.89 6.17
C THR A 62 -13.72 20.90 6.07
N ALA A 63 -14.19 20.42 7.22
CA ALA A 63 -15.34 19.52 7.28
C ALA A 63 -16.60 20.13 6.62
N ALA A 64 -16.80 21.45 6.74
CA ALA A 64 -17.93 22.14 6.13
C ALA A 64 -17.83 22.18 4.60
N GLU A 65 -16.63 22.39 4.04
CA GLU A 65 -16.40 22.36 2.59
C GLU A 65 -16.60 20.96 2.02
N VAL A 66 -16.07 19.93 2.70
CA VAL A 66 -16.29 18.53 2.33
C VAL A 66 -17.78 18.19 2.36
N GLU A 67 -18.49 18.59 3.41
CA GLU A 67 -19.93 18.37 3.54
C GLU A 67 -20.73 19.04 2.43
N ALA A 68 -20.40 20.30 2.09
CA ALA A 68 -21.07 21.03 1.03
C ALA A 68 -20.91 20.36 -0.35
N VAL A 69 -19.76 19.73 -0.62
CA VAL A 69 -19.53 18.97 -1.86
C VAL A 69 -20.31 17.65 -1.83
N LEU A 70 -20.19 16.87 -0.74
CA LEU A 70 -20.79 15.54 -0.65
C LEU A 70 -22.32 15.57 -0.55
N ALA A 71 -22.92 16.62 0.03
CA ALA A 71 -24.37 16.77 0.14
C ALA A 71 -25.08 16.71 -1.22
N LYS A 72 -24.41 17.10 -2.32
CA LYS A 72 -24.95 17.03 -3.69
C LYS A 72 -25.24 15.59 -4.15
N TYR A 73 -24.61 14.60 -3.54
CA TYR A 73 -24.65 13.19 -3.96
C TYR A 73 -25.34 12.26 -2.95
N ARG A 74 -25.73 12.77 -1.77
CA ARG A 74 -26.50 12.01 -0.79
C ARG A 74 -27.98 12.06 -1.20
N ARG A 75 -28.49 10.93 -1.69
CA ARG A 75 -29.92 10.72 -1.92
C ARG A 75 -30.66 10.46 -0.61
#